data_AF-A0A946BJ02-F1
#
_entry.id   AF-A0A946BJ02-F1
#
_cell.length_a   1.000
_cell.length_b   1.000
_cell.length_c   1.000
_cell.angle_alpha   90.00
_cell.angle_beta   90.00
_cell.angle_gamma   90.00
#
_symmetry.space_group_name_H-M   'P 1'
#
loop_
_entity.id
_entity.type
_entity.pdbx_description
1 polymer ?
#
loop_
_entity_poly.entity_id
_entity_poly.type
_entity_poly.pdbx_seq_one_letter_code
_entity_poly.pdbx_strand_id
1 'polypeptide(L)'
;TRYVLLKNHNNLTKNQKDKLEELKLSKLNLKSIRALHIRENFQEIYKASSEEEFETLLKKWYFWATHSRLGPIIKAAKTIKNHWDGVLEWKKSQINNGILEGLNSIVQAAKAKARGFRTFRNFRIVVFLLTGDLNFKALNPNVAIK
;
A
#
# COMPACT_ATOMS: atom_id res chain seq x y z
N THR A 1 8.95 -21.34 6.68
CA THR A 1 8.08 -21.47 5.48
C THR A 1 7.04 -20.36 5.38
N ARG A 2 6.24 -20.07 6.42
CA ARG A 2 5.23 -18.98 6.40
C ARG A 2 5.76 -17.62 5.91
N TYR A 3 6.92 -17.17 6.40
CA TYR A 3 7.48 -15.86 6.05
C TYR A 3 7.92 -15.70 4.59
N VAL A 4 8.19 -16.81 3.90
CA VAL A 4 8.59 -16.79 2.47
C VAL A 4 7.38 -16.40 1.60
N LEU A 5 6.18 -16.90 1.94
CA LEU A 5 4.94 -16.61 1.20
C LEU A 5 4.42 -15.18 1.42
N LEU A 6 4.82 -14.53 2.52
CA LEU A 6 4.34 -13.19 2.90
C LEU A 6 5.20 -12.06 2.32
N LYS A 7 6.41 -12.35 1.85
CA LYS A 7 7.31 -11.36 1.25
C LYS A 7 7.04 -11.19 -0.25
N ASN A 8 7.32 -10.00 -0.77
CA ASN A 8 7.38 -9.77 -2.21
C ASN A 8 8.58 -10.50 -2.82
N HIS A 9 8.43 -11.01 -4.04
CA HIS A 9 9.46 -11.82 -4.71
C HIS A 9 10.81 -11.09 -4.83
N ASN A 10 10.77 -9.77 -5.03
CA ASN A 10 11.96 -8.91 -5.13
C ASN A 10 12.74 -8.80 -3.81
N ASN A 11 12.08 -9.07 -2.67
CA ASN A 11 12.67 -8.94 -1.33
C ASN A 11 13.09 -10.30 -0.73
N LEU A 12 13.06 -11.37 -1.55
CA LEU A 12 13.46 -12.71 -1.13
C LEU A 12 14.98 -12.90 -1.30
N THR A 13 15.63 -13.40 -0.25
CA THR A 13 17.02 -13.86 -0.36
C THR A 13 17.11 -15.14 -1.19
N LYS A 14 18.30 -15.47 -1.71
CA LYS A 14 18.53 -16.66 -2.56
C LYS A 14 17.98 -17.94 -1.91
N ASN A 15 18.34 -18.20 -0.65
CA ASN A 15 17.83 -19.35 0.12
C ASN A 15 16.30 -19.33 0.32
N GLN A 16 15.66 -18.15 0.33
CA GLN A 16 14.20 -18.04 0.44
C GLN A 16 13.51 -18.31 -0.91
N LYS A 17 14.14 -17.96 -2.04
CA LYS A 17 13.65 -18.31 -3.38
C LYS A 17 13.70 -19.80 -3.62
N ASP A 18 14.81 -20.45 -3.29
CA ASP A 18 14.94 -21.91 -3.43
C ASP A 18 13.88 -22.65 -2.60
N LYS A 19 13.62 -22.16 -1.39
CA LYS A 19 12.56 -22.68 -0.51
C LYS A 19 11.15 -22.38 -1.03
N LEU A 20 10.94 -21.30 -1.78
CA LEU A 20 9.66 -21.02 -2.44
C LEU A 20 9.42 -22.01 -3.58
N GLU A 21 10.44 -22.29 -4.40
CA GLU A 21 10.36 -23.24 -5.51
C GLU A 21 10.12 -24.67 -5.01
N GLU A 22 10.80 -25.09 -3.94
CA GLU A 22 10.55 -26.36 -3.26
C GLU A 22 9.09 -26.46 -2.77
N LEU A 23 8.53 -25.38 -2.23
CA LEU A 23 7.14 -25.33 -1.78
C LEU A 23 6.13 -25.37 -2.93
N LYS A 24 6.46 -24.76 -4.09
CA LYS A 24 5.64 -24.84 -5.31
C LYS A 24 5.58 -26.28 -5.84
N LEU A 25 6.72 -26.98 -5.84
CA LEU A 25 6.85 -28.36 -6.32
C LEU A 25 6.19 -29.38 -5.38
N SER A 26 6.32 -29.19 -4.06
CA SER A 26 5.87 -30.17 -3.05
C SER A 26 4.34 -30.21 -2.81
N LYS A 27 3.52 -29.41 -3.52
CA LYS A 27 2.04 -29.38 -3.43
C LYS A 27 1.45 -29.16 -2.02
N LEU A 28 2.28 -28.95 -0.99
CA LEU A 28 1.90 -28.95 0.42
C LEU A 28 0.83 -27.89 0.78
N ASN A 29 0.65 -26.85 -0.05
CA ASN A 29 -0.37 -25.82 0.17
C ASN A 29 -0.93 -25.23 -1.13
N LEU A 30 -1.55 -26.06 -1.99
CA LEU A 30 -2.20 -25.59 -3.24
C LEU A 30 -3.10 -24.37 -3.06
N LYS A 31 -3.80 -24.27 -1.91
CA LYS A 31 -4.63 -23.09 -1.56
C LYS A 31 -3.79 -21.84 -1.30
N SER A 32 -2.68 -21.95 -0.56
CA SER A 32 -1.80 -20.81 -0.26
C SER A 32 -1.00 -20.36 -1.47
N ILE A 33 -0.55 -21.30 -2.32
CA ILE A 33 0.10 -20.99 -3.60
C ILE A 33 -0.88 -20.27 -4.53
N ARG A 34 -2.13 -20.76 -4.63
CA ARG A 34 -3.19 -20.08 -5.37
C ARG A 34 -3.46 -18.67 -4.84
N ALA A 35 -3.54 -18.50 -3.52
CA ALA A 35 -3.70 -17.17 -2.90
C ALA A 35 -2.52 -16.24 -3.24
N LEU A 36 -1.29 -16.77 -3.24
CA LEU A 36 -0.09 -16.04 -3.59
C LEU A 36 -0.12 -15.56 -5.04
N HIS A 37 -0.48 -16.44 -6.00
CA HIS A 37 -0.63 -16.04 -7.39
C HIS A 37 -1.71 -14.97 -7.60
N ILE A 38 -2.84 -15.07 -6.88
CA ILE A 38 -3.90 -14.05 -6.95
C ILE A 38 -3.39 -12.69 -6.46
N ARG A 39 -2.61 -12.68 -5.38
CA ARG A 39 -2.00 -11.46 -4.85
C ARG A 39 -0.95 -10.89 -5.80
N GLU A 40 -0.07 -11.72 -6.35
CA GLU A 40 0.99 -11.26 -7.27
C GLU A 40 0.40 -10.70 -8.56
N ASN A 41 -0.59 -11.39 -9.14
CA ASN A 41 -1.29 -10.87 -10.31
C ASN A 41 -1.95 -9.51 -10.02
N PHE A 42 -2.56 -9.34 -8.83
CA PHE A 42 -3.12 -8.04 -8.43
C PHE A 42 -2.06 -6.93 -8.44
N GLN A 43 -0.85 -7.20 -7.97
CA GLN A 43 0.25 -6.23 -7.99
C GLN A 43 0.71 -5.88 -9.41
N GLU A 44 0.74 -6.86 -10.31
CA GLU A 44 1.10 -6.63 -11.71
C GLU A 44 0.09 -5.75 -12.45
N ILE A 45 -1.21 -5.85 -12.12
CA ILE A 45 -2.26 -4.99 -12.71
C ILE A 45 -1.96 -3.50 -12.49
N TYR A 46 -1.39 -3.15 -11.33
CA TYR A 46 -1.04 -1.76 -11.01
C TYR A 46 0.09 -1.19 -11.88
N LYS A 47 0.80 -2.04 -12.62
CA LYS A 47 1.81 -1.65 -13.61
C LYS A 47 1.26 -1.46 -15.02
N ALA A 48 -0.04 -1.67 -15.25
CA ALA A 48 -0.69 -1.45 -16.54
C ALA A 48 -0.39 -0.04 -17.07
N SER A 49 -0.27 0.12 -18.39
CA SER A 49 0.16 1.40 -18.98
C SER A 49 -1.01 2.38 -19.14
N SER A 50 -2.21 1.87 -19.47
CA SER A 50 -3.43 2.68 -19.65
C SER A 50 -4.49 2.41 -18.60
N GLU A 51 -5.44 3.34 -18.46
CA GLU A 51 -6.63 3.19 -17.60
C GLU A 51 -7.56 2.07 -18.09
N GLU A 52 -7.77 1.99 -19.41
CA GLU A 52 -8.60 0.97 -20.04
C GLU A 52 -8.04 -0.44 -19.83
N GLU A 53 -6.71 -0.58 -19.94
CA GLU A 53 -6.00 -1.82 -19.66
C GLU A 53 -6.12 -2.19 -18.18
N PHE A 54 -5.91 -1.22 -17.28
CA PHE A 54 -6.05 -1.40 -15.85
C PHE A 54 -7.46 -1.90 -15.47
N GLU A 55 -8.51 -1.25 -15.96
CA GLU A 55 -9.89 -1.66 -15.69
C GLU A 55 -10.19 -3.07 -16.22
N THR A 56 -9.74 -3.36 -17.44
CA THR A 56 -9.95 -4.67 -18.07
C THR A 56 -9.27 -5.79 -17.28
N LEU A 57 -8.01 -5.58 -16.89
CA LEU A 57 -7.27 -6.53 -16.09
C LEU A 57 -7.86 -6.69 -14.69
N LEU A 58 -8.29 -5.59 -14.07
CA LEU A 58 -8.94 -5.61 -12.75
C LEU A 58 -10.27 -6.39 -12.79
N LYS A 59 -11.07 -6.26 -13.86
CA LYS A 59 -12.30 -7.05 -14.07
C LYS A 59 -11.99 -8.54 -14.16
N LYS A 60 -10.99 -8.93 -14.97
CA LYS A 60 -10.54 -10.32 -15.11
C LYS A 60 -10.05 -10.88 -13.77
N TRP A 61 -9.29 -10.09 -13.04
CA TRP A 61 -8.81 -10.46 -11.72
C TRP A 61 -9.94 -10.65 -10.71
N TYR A 62 -10.92 -9.75 -10.68
CA TYR A 62 -12.07 -9.84 -9.79
C TYR A 62 -12.85 -11.14 -10.03
N PHE A 63 -13.08 -11.49 -11.31
CA PHE A 63 -13.73 -12.75 -11.66
C PHE A 63 -12.93 -13.96 -11.16
N TRP A 64 -11.61 -13.96 -11.36
CA TRP A 64 -10.75 -15.05 -10.89
C TRP A 64 -10.70 -15.16 -9.36
N ALA A 65 -10.59 -14.02 -8.67
CA ALA A 65 -10.52 -13.95 -7.21
C ALA A 65 -11.81 -14.44 -6.55
N THR A 66 -12.97 -14.07 -7.10
CA THR A 66 -14.29 -14.50 -6.59
C THR A 66 -14.56 -15.99 -6.79
N HIS A 67 -14.01 -16.60 -7.85
CA HIS A 67 -14.15 -18.03 -8.16
C HIS A 67 -13.01 -18.90 -7.61
N SER A 68 -12.06 -18.33 -6.87
CA SER A 68 -10.88 -19.02 -6.34
C SER A 68 -11.19 -20.12 -5.31
N ARG A 69 -12.42 -20.13 -4.76
CA ARG A 69 -12.88 -20.94 -3.61
C ARG A 69 -12.11 -20.67 -2.32
N LEU A 70 -11.48 -19.49 -2.20
CA LEU A 70 -10.73 -19.05 -1.02
C LEU A 70 -11.50 -17.92 -0.33
N GLY A 71 -12.22 -18.25 0.76
CA GLY A 71 -13.04 -17.28 1.51
C GLY A 71 -12.34 -15.93 1.79
N PRO A 72 -11.08 -15.91 2.28
CA PRO A 72 -10.35 -14.66 2.51
C PRO A 72 -10.13 -13.82 1.23
N ILE A 73 -9.81 -14.46 0.11
CA ILE A 73 -9.59 -13.78 -1.18
C ILE A 73 -10.91 -13.24 -1.73
N ILE A 74 -11.99 -14.01 -1.62
CA ILE A 74 -13.33 -13.59 -2.05
C ILE A 74 -13.76 -12.34 -1.27
N LYS A 75 -13.52 -12.31 0.05
CA LYS A 75 -13.79 -11.14 0.88
C LYS A 75 -13.00 -9.93 0.40
N ALA A 76 -11.70 -10.07 0.15
CA ALA A 76 -10.86 -8.99 -0.36
C ALA A 76 -11.33 -8.47 -1.73
N ALA A 77 -11.69 -9.37 -2.65
CA ALA A 77 -12.22 -9.01 -3.96
C ALA A 77 -13.53 -8.23 -3.86
N LYS A 78 -14.44 -8.63 -2.95
CA LYS A 78 -15.68 -7.88 -2.68
C LYS A 78 -15.41 -6.49 -2.10
N THR A 79 -14.45 -6.35 -1.20
CA THR A 79 -14.04 -5.03 -0.69
C THR A 79 -13.54 -4.12 -1.83
N ILE A 80 -12.69 -4.64 -2.72
CA ILE A 80 -12.22 -3.89 -3.90
C ILE A 80 -13.40 -3.49 -4.79
N LYS A 81 -14.37 -4.38 -5.00
CA LYS A 81 -15.57 -4.07 -5.79
C LYS A 81 -16.46 -3.00 -5.15
N ASN A 82 -16.54 -2.95 -3.83
CA ASN A 82 -17.28 -1.89 -3.12
C ASN A 82 -16.61 -0.51 -3.27
N HIS A 83 -15.30 -0.48 -3.51
CA HIS A 83 -14.52 0.75 -3.71
C HIS A 83 -14.04 0.89 -5.17
N TRP A 84 -14.75 0.30 -6.12
CA TRP A 84 -14.32 0.17 -7.51
C TRP A 84 -13.92 1.50 -8.14
N ASP A 85 -14.76 2.52 -7.97
CA ASP A 85 -14.53 3.85 -8.56
C ASP A 85 -13.26 4.49 -8.01
N GLY A 86 -13.01 4.37 -6.70
CA GLY A 86 -11.78 4.87 -6.08
C GLY A 86 -10.54 4.09 -6.53
N VAL A 87 -10.67 2.79 -6.82
CA VAL A 87 -9.58 1.96 -7.34
C VAL A 87 -9.24 2.34 -8.79
N LEU A 88 -10.25 2.68 -9.61
CA LEU A 88 -10.02 3.19 -10.97
C LEU A 88 -9.41 4.59 -10.94
N GLU A 89 -9.90 5.47 -10.08
CA GLU A 89 -9.40 6.84 -9.95
C GLU A 89 -7.95 6.89 -9.40
N TRP A 90 -7.53 5.87 -8.64
CA TRP A 90 -6.13 5.70 -8.29
C TRP A 90 -5.23 5.62 -9.52
N LYS A 91 -5.68 5.02 -10.63
CA LYS A 91 -4.85 4.90 -11.83
C LYS A 91 -4.53 6.26 -12.42
N LYS A 92 -5.49 7.18 -12.44
CA LYS A 92 -5.34 8.58 -12.88
C LYS A 92 -4.44 9.38 -11.96
N SER A 93 -4.75 9.35 -10.66
CA SER A 93 -4.11 10.22 -9.68
C SER A 93 -2.73 9.70 -9.25
N GLN A 94 -2.51 8.38 -9.30
CA GLN A 94 -1.37 7.68 -8.67
C GLN A 94 -1.16 8.04 -7.19
N ILE A 95 -2.16 8.66 -6.55
CA ILE A 95 -2.07 9.08 -5.15
C ILE A 95 -2.22 7.84 -4.29
N ASN A 96 -1.11 7.36 -3.73
CA ASN A 96 -1.18 6.29 -2.75
C ASN A 96 -1.67 6.83 -1.39
N ASN A 97 -2.45 6.01 -0.68
CA ASN A 97 -2.79 6.30 0.71
C ASN A 97 -1.53 6.37 1.61
N GLY A 98 -0.38 5.88 1.17
CA GLY A 98 0.88 5.99 1.91
C GLY A 98 1.33 7.44 2.15
N ILE A 99 1.07 8.37 1.23
CA ILE A 99 1.31 9.80 1.43
C ILE A 99 0.36 10.33 2.51
N LEU A 100 -0.92 9.98 2.43
CA LEU A 100 -1.94 10.37 3.43
C LEU A 100 -1.66 9.75 4.80
N GLU A 101 -1.20 8.50 4.86
CA GLU A 101 -0.81 7.78 6.07
C GLU A 101 0.49 8.34 6.66
N GLY A 102 1.45 8.73 5.82
CA GLY A 102 2.67 9.43 6.22
C GLY A 102 2.35 10.79 6.84
N LEU A 103 1.51 11.58 6.17
CA LEU A 103 1.00 12.85 6.69
C LEU A 103 0.21 12.65 8.00
N ASN A 104 -0.67 11.64 8.06
CA ASN A 104 -1.41 11.33 9.29
C ASN A 104 -0.47 10.93 10.42
N SER A 105 0.58 10.17 10.15
CA SER A 105 1.60 9.79 11.15
C SER A 105 2.35 11.00 11.70
N ILE A 106 2.74 11.96 10.84
CA ILE A 106 3.37 13.23 11.24
C ILE A 106 2.41 14.06 12.11
N VAL A 107 1.14 14.15 11.71
CA VAL A 107 0.09 14.88 12.45
C VAL A 107 -0.16 14.26 13.83
N GLN A 108 -0.25 12.93 13.91
CA GLN A 108 -0.40 12.22 15.19
C GLN A 108 0.82 12.40 16.09
N ALA A 109 2.04 12.33 15.54
CA ALA A 109 3.27 12.58 16.29
C ALA A 109 3.31 14.02 16.84
N ALA A 110 2.89 15.01 16.06
CA ALA A 110 2.79 16.40 16.50
C ALA A 110 1.80 16.55 17.68
N LYS A 111 0.65 15.89 17.60
CA LYS A 111 -0.35 15.85 18.68
C LYS A 111 0.18 15.18 19.95
N ALA A 112 0.87 14.05 19.80
CA ALA A 112 1.47 13.31 20.91
C ALA A 112 2.58 14.11 21.61
N LYS A 113 3.47 14.76 20.84
CA LYS A 113 4.56 15.60 21.37
C LYS A 113 4.04 16.78 22.19
N ALA A 114 2.92 17.38 21.76
CA ALA A 114 2.29 18.47 22.47
C ALA A 114 1.49 18.03 23.72
N ARG A 115 1.23 16.72 23.89
CA ARG A 115 0.28 16.17 24.88
C ARG A 115 -1.11 16.82 24.77
N GLY A 116 -1.50 17.16 23.55
CA GLY A 116 -2.73 17.89 23.24
C GLY A 116 -2.53 19.39 23.08
N PHE A 117 -3.25 19.99 22.12
CA PHE A 117 -3.27 21.42 21.89
C PHE A 117 -4.49 22.05 22.55
N ARG A 118 -4.31 23.18 23.25
CA ARG A 118 -5.40 23.95 23.87
C ARG A 118 -6.40 24.51 22.86
N THR A 119 -5.96 24.81 21.64
CA THR A 119 -6.80 25.37 20.58
C THR A 119 -6.50 24.70 19.24
N PHE A 120 -7.53 24.55 18.41
CA PHE A 120 -7.38 24.00 17.06
C PHE A 120 -6.49 24.89 16.17
N ARG A 121 -6.51 26.21 16.39
CA ARG A 121 -5.65 27.16 15.68
C ARG A 121 -4.17 26.82 15.84
N ASN A 122 -3.73 26.54 17.07
CA ASN A 122 -2.33 26.22 17.34
C ASN A 122 -1.95 24.86 16.76
N PHE A 123 -2.84 23.87 16.83
CA PHE A 123 -2.64 22.58 16.18
C PHE A 123 -2.46 22.74 14.66
N ARG A 124 -3.35 23.51 14.01
CA ARG A 124 -3.31 23.78 12.58
C ARG A 124 -1.99 24.44 12.16
N ILE A 125 -1.53 25.47 12.90
CA ILE A 125 -0.26 26.17 12.62
C ILE A 125 0.93 25.21 12.69
N VAL A 126 0.98 24.36 13.72
CA VAL A 126 2.07 23.39 13.89
C VAL A 126 2.06 22.34 12.77
N VAL A 127 0.89 21.86 12.36
CA VAL A 127 0.79 20.94 11.21
C VAL A 127 1.33 21.59 9.94
N PHE A 128 0.93 22.82 9.62
CA PHE A 128 1.46 23.55 8.45
C PHE A 128 2.97 23.79 8.54
N LEU A 129 3.50 24.11 9.72
CA LEU A 129 4.94 24.26 9.93
C LEU A 129 5.72 22.96 9.67
N LEU A 130 5.15 21.81 10.04
CA LEU A 130 5.80 20.50 9.90
C LEU A 130 5.69 19.92 8.49
N THR A 131 4.63 20.22 7.75
CA THR A 131 4.37 19.64 6.42
C THR A 131 4.63 20.60 5.25
N GLY A 132 4.82 21.89 5.52
CA GLY A 132 4.85 22.94 4.50
C GLY A 132 6.20 23.21 3.83
N ASP A 133 7.22 22.36 4.05
CA ASP A 133 8.59 22.50 3.52
C ASP A 133 9.11 23.96 3.55
N LEU A 134 8.95 24.60 4.72
CA LEU A 134 9.21 26.03 4.86
C LEU A 134 10.72 26.28 4.93
N ASN A 135 11.22 27.10 4.01
CA ASN A 135 12.61 27.49 3.99
C ASN A 135 12.89 28.61 5.01
N PHE A 136 13.27 28.24 6.23
CA PHE A 136 13.63 29.19 7.29
C PHE A 136 14.99 29.88 7.08
N LYS A 137 15.77 29.44 6.08
CA LYS A 137 17.08 30.03 5.75
C LYS A 137 16.93 31.48 5.23
N ALA A 138 15.81 31.77 4.57
CA ALA A 138 15.46 33.13 4.14
C ALA A 138 15.09 34.07 5.30
N LEU A 139 14.71 33.53 6.46
CA LEU A 139 14.29 34.28 7.64
C LEU A 139 15.41 34.41 8.68
N ASN A 140 16.34 33.45 8.73
CA ASN A 140 17.51 33.52 9.59
C ASN A 140 18.69 32.74 8.95
N PRO A 141 19.75 33.43 8.50
CA PRO A 141 20.87 32.80 7.81
C PRO A 141 21.69 31.84 8.69
N ASN A 142 21.51 31.86 10.02
CA ASN A 142 22.24 31.03 10.97
C ASN A 142 21.46 29.79 11.47
N VAL A 143 20.32 29.45 10.86
CA VAL A 143 19.57 28.24 11.23
C VAL A 143 20.25 26.99 10.67
N ALA A 144 20.82 26.16 11.56
CA ALA A 144 21.30 24.83 11.23
C ALA A 144 20.08 23.90 11.03
N ILE A 145 19.95 23.36 9.81
CA ILE A 145 18.93 22.35 9.48
C ILE A 145 19.39 21.01 10.09
N LYS A 146 18.50 20.32 10.81
CA LYS A 146 18.69 18.93 11.25
C LYS A 146 18.26 17.96 10.15
#